data_AF-A0A6I3V1T6-F1
#
_entry.id   AF-A0A6I3V1T6-F1
#
_cell.length_a   1.000
_cell.length_b   1.000
_cell.length_c   1.000
_cell.angle_alpha   90.00
_cell.angle_beta   90.00
_cell.angle_gamma   90.00
#
_symmetry.space_group_name_H-M   'P 1'
#
loop_
_entity.id
_entity.type
_entity.pdbx_description
1 polymer ?
#
loop_
_entity_poly.entity_id
_entity_poly.type
_entity_poly.pdbx_seq_one_letter_code
_entity_poly.pdbx_strand_id
1 'polypeptide(L)' 'DQTAVIKTPRILTLEESLEFLNDDEYMEVTPESIRLRKQILNKAEREKANKKKKSAE' A
#
# COMPACT_ATOMS: atom_id res chain seq x y z
N ASP A 1 7.22 6.02 33.89
CA ASP A 1 6.03 5.84 33.05
C ASP A 1 5.80 7.02 32.13
N GLN A 2 6.23 6.89 30.87
CA GLN A 2 5.71 7.76 29.81
C GLN A 2 4.70 6.95 28.99
N THR A 3 3.46 7.43 28.94
CA THR A 3 2.42 6.86 28.10
C THR A 3 2.71 7.19 26.64
N ALA A 4 2.73 6.18 25.76
CA ALA A 4 2.89 6.40 24.34
C ALA A 4 1.67 7.15 23.76
N VAL A 5 1.90 8.28 23.09
CA VAL A 5 0.86 9.06 22.42
C VAL A 5 0.93 8.79 20.92
N ILE A 6 -0.15 8.27 20.34
CA ILE A 6 -0.28 7.98 18.91
C ILE A 6 -1.08 9.13 18.26
N LYS A 7 -0.59 9.64 17.12
CA LYS A 7 -1.31 10.67 16.34
C LYS A 7 -2.55 10.08 15.69
N THR A 8 -3.57 10.91 15.49
CA THR A 8 -4.79 10.51 14.78
C THR A 8 -4.46 10.04 13.35
N PRO A 9 -5.06 8.93 12.89
CA PRO A 9 -4.83 8.45 11.54
C PRO A 9 -5.48 9.39 10.52
N ARG A 10 -4.88 9.48 9.32
CA ARG A 10 -5.53 10.12 8.17
C ARG A 10 -6.49 9.12 7.54
N ILE A 11 -7.76 9.50 7.47
CA ILE A 11 -8.78 8.75 6.74
C ILE A 11 -8.79 9.28 5.31
N LEU A 12 -8.62 8.39 4.35
CA LEU A 12 -8.67 8.72 2.91
C LEU A 12 -10.05 8.38 2.36
N THR A 13 -10.57 9.22 1.47
CA THR A 13 -11.74 8.85 0.66
C THR A 13 -11.37 7.83 -0.43
N LEU A 14 -12.39 7.33 -1.14
CA LEU A 14 -12.17 6.42 -2.28
C LEU A 14 -11.32 7.10 -3.36
N GLU A 15 -11.66 8.33 -3.71
CA GLU A 15 -11.00 9.13 -4.73
C GLU A 15 -9.56 9.46 -4.33
N GLU A 16 -9.34 9.90 -3.09
CA GLU A 16 -7.98 10.14 -2.56
C GLU A 16 -7.14 8.85 -2.55
N SER A 17 -7.75 7.71 -2.23
CA SER A 17 -7.07 6.42 -2.24
C SER A 17 -6.67 5.99 -3.65
N LEU A 18 -7.53 6.25 -4.65
CA LEU A 18 -7.25 6.01 -6.07
C LEU A 18 -6.11 6.88 -6.59
N GLU A 19 -6.09 8.16 -6.23
CA GLU A 19 -5.02 9.08 -6.61
C GLU A 19 -3.67 8.69 -5.98
N PHE A 20 -3.70 8.08 -4.80
CA PHE A 20 -2.49 7.67 -4.09
C PHE A 20 -1.83 6.39 -4.65
N LEU A 21 -2.54 5.60 -5.46
CA LEU A 21 -2.03 4.30 -5.94
C LEU A 21 -0.84 4.43 -6.90
N ASN A 22 0.17 3.58 -6.71
CA ASN A 22 1.26 3.37 -7.67
C ASN A 22 1.05 2.10 -8.51
N ASP A 23 1.87 1.92 -9.56
CA ASP A 23 1.81 0.77 -10.47
C ASP A 23 1.98 -0.61 -9.80
N ASP A 24 2.67 -0.67 -8.64
CA ASP A 24 2.89 -1.91 -7.89
C ASP A 24 1.93 -2.06 -6.70
N GLU A 25 0.84 -1.29 -6.69
CA GLU A 25 -0.14 -1.20 -5.60
C GLU A 25 -1.56 -1.47 -6.09
N TYR A 26 -2.39 -1.94 -5.16
CA TYR A 26 -3.81 -2.18 -5.34
C TYR A 26 -4.62 -1.58 -4.20
N MET A 27 -5.84 -1.21 -4.51
CA MET A 27 -6.85 -0.83 -3.52
C MET A 27 -7.84 -1.99 -3.35
N GLU A 28 -7.96 -2.47 -2.12
CA GLU A 28 -8.93 -3.48 -1.73
C GLU A 28 -10.18 -2.77 -1.21
N VAL A 29 -11.30 -3.00 -1.89
CA VAL A 29 -12.59 -2.39 -1.57
C VAL A 29 -13.53 -3.45 -1.01
N THR A 30 -14.08 -3.18 0.16
CA THR A 30 -15.16 -3.94 0.79
C THR A 30 -16.30 -2.97 1.13
N PRO A 31 -17.54 -3.45 1.37
CA PRO A 31 -18.66 -2.57 1.69
C PRO A 31 -18.42 -1.65 2.89
N GLU A 32 -17.61 -2.09 3.85
CA GLU A 32 -17.34 -1.36 5.09
C GLU A 32 -15.99 -0.62 5.10
N SER A 33 -15.06 -0.99 4.23
CA SER A 33 -13.69 -0.49 4.33
C SER A 33 -12.94 -0.49 3.00
N ILE A 34 -12.02 0.47 2.89
CA ILE A 34 -11.07 0.63 1.79
C ILE A 34 -9.67 0.50 2.38
N ARG A 35 -8.81 -0.30 1.75
CA ARG A 35 -7.40 -0.47 2.16
C ARG A 35 -6.47 -0.41 0.96
N LEU A 36 -5.32 0.22 1.16
CA LEU A 36 -4.22 0.21 0.19
C LEU A 36 -3.25 -0.92 0.51
N ARG A 37 -2.80 -1.64 -0.52
CA ARG A 37 -1.86 -2.76 -0.38
C ARG A 37 -0.94 -2.85 -1.58
N LYS A 38 0.22 -3.49 -1.40
CA LYS A 38 1.07 -3.84 -2.54
C LYS A 38 0.46 -4.98 -3.35
N GLN A 39 0.73 -4.98 -4.65
CA GLN A 39 0.46 -6.10 -5.55
C GLN A 39 1.13 -7.38 -5.04
N ILE A 40 2.42 -7.29 -4.67
CA ILE A 40 3.16 -8.37 -4.01
C ILE A 40 3.31 -8.02 -2.54
N LEU A 41 2.59 -8.76 -1.68
CA LEU A 41 2.63 -8.56 -0.22
C LEU A 41 3.99 -8.93 0.39
N ASN A 42 4.59 -10.03 -0.08
CA ASN A 42 5.85 -10.51 0.45
C ASN A 42 6.99 -9.62 -0.02
N LYS A 43 7.71 -9.00 0.93
CA LYS A 43 8.82 -8.10 0.64
C LYS A 43 9.93 -8.77 -0.20
N ALA A 44 10.29 -10.01 0.10
CA ALA A 44 11.36 -10.71 -0.60
C ALA A 44 10.98 -11.05 -2.04
N GLU A 45 9.71 -11.41 -2.28
CA GLU A 45 9.19 -11.64 -3.63
C GLU A 45 9.11 -10.35 -4.43
N ARG A 46 8.70 -9.26 -3.80
CA ARG A 46 8.65 -7.92 -4.42
C ARG A 46 10.04 -7.47 -4.87
N GLU A 47 11.07 -7.64 -4.04
CA GLU A 47 12.45 -7.31 -4.42
C GLU A 47 12.94 -8.17 -5.60
N LYS A 48 12.58 -9.45 -5.64
CA LYS A 48 12.90 -10.33 -6.78
C LYS A 48 12.18 -9.88 -8.06
N ALA A 49 10.89 -9.52 -7.96
CA ALA A 49 10.11 -9.04 -9.09
C ALA A 49 10.67 -7.73 -9.64
N ASN A 50 11.01 -6.77 -8.77
CA ASN A 50 11.61 -5.50 -9.17
C ASN A 50 12.97 -5.69 -9.86
N LYS A 51 13.81 -6.61 -9.36
CA LYS A 51 15.09 -6.96 -10.03
C LYS A 51 14.87 -7.55 -11.41
N LYS A 52 13.91 -8.47 -11.57
CA LYS A 52 13.56 -9.05 -12.89
C LYS A 52 13.05 -8.00 -13.86
N LYS A 53 12.19 -7.08 -13.40
CA LYS A 53 11.66 -5.98 -14.21
C LYS A 53 12.80 -5.08 -14.71
N LYS A 54 13.74 -4.73 -13.83
CA LYS A 54 14.93 -3.92 -14.17
C LYS A 54 15.90 -4.59 -15.15
N SER A 55 15.99 -5.92 -15.15
CA SER A 55 16.86 -6.64 -16.10
C SER A 55 16.24 -6.89 -17.47
N ALA A 56 14.91 -6.74 -17.57
CA ALA A 56 14.16 -6.93 -18.82
C ALA A 56 13.94 -5.62 -19.60
N GLU A 57 14.22 -4.48 -18.96
CA GLU A 57 14.30 -3.13 -19.53
C GLU A 57 15.75 -2.81 -19.89
#